data_AF-A0A1M7MPB4-F1
#
_entry.id   AF-A0A1M7MPB4-F1
#
_cell.length_a   1.000
_cell.length_b   1.000
_cell.length_c   1.000
_cell.angle_alpha   90.00
_cell.angle_beta   90.00
_cell.angle_gamma   90.00
#
_symmetry.space_group_name_H-M   'P 1'
#
loop_
_entity.id
_entity.type
_entity.pdbx_description
1 polymer ?
#
loop_
_entity_poly.entity_id
_entity_poly.type
_entity_poly.pdbx_seq_one_letter_code
_entity_poly.pdbx_strand_id
1 'polypeptide(L)'
;MNYFTQVWDENRDDEYADWGNSIWYFETNDADQVIKQVTIYDNGKLVKYSEDNIEDKFGGLCEGALTIDDCDGEEITKEDFYKVWS
;
A
#
# COMPACT_ATOMS: atom_id res chain seq x y z
N MET A 1 8.81 -0.99 13.75
CA MET A 1 7.70 -0.80 12.78
C MET A 1 7.92 0.51 12.07
N ASN A 2 7.92 0.48 10.74
CA ASN A 2 8.08 1.66 9.90
C ASN A 2 6.79 1.91 9.11
N TYR A 3 6.56 3.17 8.74
CA TYR A 3 5.38 3.59 8.00
C TYR A 3 5.80 4.54 6.88
N PHE A 4 5.41 4.23 5.66
CA PHE A 4 5.78 5.03 4.49
C PHE A 4 4.78 4.83 3.35
N THR A 5 4.93 5.64 2.31
CA THR A 5 4.10 5.56 1.11
C THR A 5 4.92 5.19 -0.12
N GLN A 6 4.21 4.77 -1.18
CA GLN A 6 4.71 4.68 -2.55
C GLN A 6 3.68 5.35 -3.46
N VAL A 7 4.17 6.16 -4.40
CA VAL A 7 3.33 6.67 -5.49
C VAL A 7 3.49 5.74 -6.69
N TRP A 8 2.37 5.34 -7.29
CA TRP A 8 2.36 4.59 -8.53
C TRP A 8 1.60 5.41 -9.58
N ASP A 9 2.35 6.01 -10.51
CA ASP A 9 1.84 6.92 -11.53
C ASP A 9 1.42 6.22 -12.84
N GLU A 10 1.31 4.90 -12.80
CA GLU A 10 0.81 4.06 -13.88
C GLU A 10 -0.58 3.49 -13.54
N ASN A 11 -1.35 3.20 -14.58
CA ASN A 11 -2.59 2.46 -14.44
C ASN A 11 -2.31 0.98 -14.14
N ARG A 12 -3.31 0.29 -13.61
CA ARG A 12 -3.27 -1.18 -13.51
C ARG A 12 -3.24 -1.80 -14.91
N ASP A 13 -2.53 -2.92 -15.04
CA ASP A 13 -2.45 -3.71 -16.27
C ASP A 13 -3.63 -4.70 -16.46
N ASP A 14 -4.73 -4.51 -15.73
CA ASP A 14 -5.90 -5.39 -15.74
C ASP A 14 -7.21 -4.65 -16.07
N GLU A 15 -8.35 -5.33 -15.88
CA GLU A 15 -9.68 -4.77 -16.14
C GLU A 15 -10.03 -3.55 -15.27
N TYR A 16 -9.19 -3.22 -14.28
CA TYR A 16 -9.34 -2.08 -13.38
C TYR A 16 -8.40 -0.92 -13.75
N ALA A 17 -7.82 -0.90 -14.96
CA ALA A 17 -6.99 0.21 -15.46
C ALA A 17 -7.65 1.60 -15.31
N ASP A 18 -8.98 1.68 -15.45
CA ASP A 18 -9.77 2.91 -15.28
C ASP A 18 -9.81 3.42 -13.82
N TRP A 19 -9.15 2.76 -12.86
CA TRP A 19 -9.02 3.26 -11.49
C TRP A 19 -8.03 4.43 -11.37
N GLY A 20 -7.15 4.57 -12.35
CA GLY A 20 -6.14 5.64 -12.39
C GLY A 20 -4.89 5.28 -11.59
N ASN A 21 -4.12 6.33 -11.28
CA ASN A 21 -2.91 6.22 -10.48
C ASN A 21 -3.26 5.83 -9.05
N SER A 22 -2.25 5.47 -8.26
CA SER A 22 -2.47 5.07 -6.87
C SER A 22 -1.40 5.53 -5.90
N ILE A 23 -1.80 5.71 -4.65
CA ILE A 23 -0.91 5.90 -3.52
C ILE A 23 -1.06 4.69 -2.61
N TRP A 24 0.08 4.06 -2.34
CA TRP A 24 0.19 2.90 -1.47
C TRP A 24 0.74 3.36 -0.13
N TYR A 25 0.25 2.75 0.94
CA TYR A 25 0.63 3.01 2.32
C TYR A 25 1.05 1.68 2.91
N PHE A 26 2.20 1.64 3.57
CA PHE A 26 2.76 0.43 4.16
C PHE A 26 2.98 0.57 5.65
N GLU A 27 2.73 -0.52 6.38
CA GLU A 27 3.25 -0.76 7.72
C GLU A 27 4.18 -1.98 7.63
N THR A 28 5.44 -1.82 8.04
CA THR A 28 6.42 -2.91 8.08
C THR A 28 6.83 -3.27 9.50
N ASN A 29 7.27 -4.51 9.71
CA ASN A 29 7.88 -4.95 10.96
C ASN A 29 9.38 -4.57 11.05
N ASP A 30 10.06 -4.98 12.12
CA ASP A 30 11.47 -4.63 12.34
C ASP A 30 12.47 -5.36 11.41
N ALA A 31 11.97 -6.29 10.58
CA ALA A 31 12.71 -6.98 9.51
C ALA A 31 12.30 -6.47 8.12
N ASP A 32 11.69 -5.28 8.07
CA ASP A 32 11.20 -4.60 6.88
C ASP A 32 10.16 -5.39 6.07
N GLN A 33 9.55 -6.44 6.64
CA GLN A 33 8.47 -7.16 6.00
C GLN A 33 7.17 -6.35 6.08
N VAL A 34 6.46 -6.22 4.97
CA VAL A 34 5.15 -5.57 4.92
C VAL A 34 4.12 -6.44 5.68
N ILE A 35 3.52 -5.88 6.72
CA ILE A 35 2.47 -6.55 7.53
C ILE A 35 1.09 -5.96 7.28
N LYS A 36 1.01 -4.71 6.80
CA LYS A 36 -0.23 -4.12 6.27
C LYS A 36 0.04 -3.20 5.10
N GLN A 37 -0.95 -3.14 4.24
CA GLN A 37 -0.96 -2.29 3.05
C GLN A 37 -2.33 -1.68 2.84
N VAL A 38 -2.37 -0.41 2.45
CA VAL A 38 -3.55 0.25 1.88
C VAL A 38 -3.17 0.84 0.54
N THR A 39 -3.98 0.60 -0.49
CA THR A 39 -3.80 1.27 -1.79
C THR A 39 -5.04 2.07 -2.09
N ILE A 40 -4.87 3.36 -2.35
CA ILE A 40 -5.92 4.31 -2.71
C ILE A 40 -5.68 4.74 -4.16
N TYR A 41 -6.70 4.57 -4.99
CA TYR A 41 -6.68 4.95 -6.40
C TYR A 41 -7.32 6.31 -6.63
N ASP A 42 -6.99 6.99 -7.74
CA ASP A 42 -7.52 8.31 -8.11
C ASP A 42 -9.05 8.37 -8.13
N ASN A 43 -9.71 7.29 -8.54
CA ASN A 43 -11.17 7.21 -8.55
C ASN A 43 -11.80 6.99 -7.15
N GLY A 44 -10.99 7.02 -6.09
CA GLY A 44 -11.39 6.82 -4.70
C GLY A 44 -11.60 5.35 -4.30
N LYS A 45 -11.28 4.38 -5.18
CA LYS A 45 -11.23 2.96 -4.79
C LYS A 45 -10.10 2.73 -3.81
N LEU A 46 -10.36 1.84 -2.86
CA LEU A 46 -9.43 1.53 -1.79
C LEU A 46 -9.41 0.03 -1.57
N VAL A 47 -8.22 -0.55 -1.53
CA VAL A 47 -7.97 -1.95 -1.16
C VAL A 47 -7.05 -2.00 0.08
N LYS A 48 -7.27 -2.98 0.95
CA LYS A 48 -6.52 -3.17 2.20
C LYS A 48 -6.11 -4.62 2.36
N TYR A 49 -4.85 -4.84 2.69
CA TYR A 49 -4.30 -6.17 2.94
C TYR A 49 -3.53 -6.19 4.27
N SER A 50 -3.53 -7.34 4.92
CA SER A 50 -2.77 -7.63 6.15
C SER A 50 -2.47 -9.11 6.26
N GLU A 51 -1.75 -9.53 7.28
CA GLU A 51 -1.50 -10.95 7.58
C GLU A 51 -2.80 -11.78 7.76
N ASP A 52 -3.90 -11.14 8.15
CA ASP A 52 -5.23 -11.77 8.27
C ASP A 52 -6.04 -11.75 6.96
N ASN A 53 -5.65 -10.91 5.99
CA ASN A 53 -6.31 -10.72 4.70
C ASN A 53 -5.24 -10.51 3.62
N ILE A 54 -4.59 -11.60 3.22
CA ILE A 54 -3.38 -11.55 2.38
C ILE A 54 -3.71 -11.20 0.93
N GLU A 55 -4.83 -11.69 0.38
CA GLU A 55 -5.19 -11.47 -1.03
C GLU A 55 -6.70 -11.50 -1.26
N ASP A 56 -7.12 -10.84 -2.34
CA ASP A 56 -8.46 -10.95 -2.92
C ASP A 56 -8.39 -10.82 -4.45
N LYS A 57 -9.55 -10.65 -5.10
CA LYS A 57 -9.60 -10.52 -6.56
C LYS A 57 -8.98 -9.22 -7.11
N PHE A 58 -8.64 -8.26 -6.27
CA PHE A 58 -8.09 -6.96 -6.66
C PHE A 58 -6.57 -6.86 -6.44
N GLY A 59 -5.95 -7.86 -5.80
CA GLY A 59 -4.53 -7.86 -5.50
C GLY A 59 -4.22 -8.58 -4.18
N GLY A 60 -3.06 -8.27 -3.61
CA GLY A 60 -2.63 -8.84 -2.35
C GLY A 60 -1.61 -7.99 -1.62
N LEU A 61 -1.27 -8.44 -0.41
CA LEU A 61 -0.23 -7.89 0.45
C LEU A 61 1.11 -8.00 -0.27
N CYS A 62 1.87 -6.91 -0.29
CA CYS A 62 3.23 -6.89 -0.81
C CYS A 62 4.07 -8.00 -0.16
N GLU A 63 4.71 -8.82 -1.00
CA GLU A 63 5.59 -9.89 -0.56
C GLU A 63 7.04 -9.39 -0.48
N GLY A 64 7.72 -9.70 0.62
CA GLY A 64 9.14 -9.43 0.80
C GLY A 64 9.45 -8.23 1.69
N ALA A 65 10.75 -7.93 1.80
CA ALA A 65 11.22 -6.76 2.51
C ALA A 65 11.04 -5.52 1.64
N LEU A 66 10.52 -4.44 2.23
CA LEU A 66 10.34 -3.16 1.57
C LEU A 66 10.69 -2.03 2.54
N THR A 67 11.48 -1.09 2.07
CA THR A 67 11.85 0.11 2.82
C THR A 67 11.44 1.37 2.07
N ILE A 68 11.44 2.51 2.76
CA ILE A 68 11.23 3.81 2.09
C ILE A 68 12.29 4.10 1.02
N ASP A 69 13.52 3.59 1.16
CA ASP A 69 14.59 3.78 0.17
C ASP A 69 14.28 3.07 -1.16
N ASP A 70 13.37 2.09 -1.16
CA ASP A 70 12.87 1.39 -2.35
C ASP A 70 11.67 2.10 -2.99
N CYS A 71 11.21 3.22 -2.40
CA CYS A 71 9.96 3.88 -2.73
C CYS A 71 10.15 5.35 -3.15
N ASP A 72 9.30 5.81 -4.07
CA ASP A 72 9.16 7.21 -4.50
C ASP A 72 8.16 8.02 -3.64
N GLY A 73 7.77 7.49 -2.48
CA GLY A 73 6.88 8.15 -1.53
C GLY A 73 7.63 8.85 -0.38
N GLU A 74 6.97 8.92 0.77
CA GLU A 74 7.48 9.62 1.96
C GLU A 74 7.29 8.76 3.21
N GLU A 75 8.16 8.95 4.21
CA GLU A 75 7.90 8.44 5.57
C GLU A 75 6.68 9.15 6.16
N ILE A 76 5.80 8.38 6.80
CA ILE A 76 4.60 8.91 7.45
C ILE A 76 4.56 8.47 8.91
N THR A 77 3.67 9.10 9.68
CA THR A 77 3.44 8.65 11.05
C THR A 77 2.52 7.44 11.09
N LYS A 78 2.63 6.66 12.17
CA LYS A 78 1.63 5.65 12.52
C LYS A 78 0.21 6.22 12.52
N GLU A 79 0.03 7.42 13.07
CA GLU A 79 -1.29 8.06 13.15
C GLU A 79 -1.87 8.31 11.76
N ASP A 80 -1.06 8.75 10.80
CA ASP A 80 -1.49 9.00 9.43
C ASP A 80 -1.85 7.71 8.70
N PHE A 81 -1.06 6.65 8.87
CA PHE A 81 -1.40 5.33 8.35
C PHE A 81 -2.75 4.85 8.90
N TYR A 82 -2.97 4.97 10.21
CA TYR A 82 -4.21 4.48 10.81
C TYR A 82 -5.44 5.35 10.49
N LYS A 83 -5.28 6.61 10.07
CA LYS A 83 -6.38 7.41 9.51
C LYS A 83 -6.92 6.80 8.22
N VAL A 84 -6.06 6.27 7.35
CA VAL A 84 -6.49 5.60 6.10
C VAL A 84 -6.87 4.13 6.32
N TRP A 85 -6.32 3.48 7.35
CA TRP A 85 -6.66 2.11 7.72
C TRP A 85 -8.05 1.98 8.37
N SER A 86 -8.56 3.04 9.01
CA SER A 86 -9.84 3.03 9.74
C SER A 86 -11.06 2.68 8.88
#